data_AF-A0AAV8WGU0-F1
#
_entry.id   AF-A0AAV8WGU0-F1
#
_cell.length_a   1.000
_cell.length_b   1.000
_cell.length_c   1.000
_cell.angle_alpha   90.00
_cell.angle_beta   90.00
_cell.angle_gamma   90.00
#
_symmetry.space_group_name_H-M   'P 1'
#
loop_
_entity.id
_entity.type
_entity.pdbx_description
1 polymer ?
#
loop_
_entity_poly.entity_id
_entity_poly.type
_entity_poly.pdbx_seq_one_letter_code
_entity_poly.pdbx_strand_id
1 'polypeptide(L)'
;MEFFTEEKTCKYCTQSLEICADEGLECMQCNNYVHIRCLKRGSVPGGLKGDLFFTFICGECSSSGSEFFSRNKLQIIVLVLYHLQAKSPGLARKGFFHWRNHVATFIDRNWEVLFPCDVKKRRNGRGP
;
A
#
# COMPACT_ATOMS: atom_id res chain seq x y z
N MET A 1 -16.20 -12.71 -23.23
CA MET A 1 -16.19 -12.87 -21.76
C MET A 1 -16.33 -11.46 -21.22
N GLU A 2 -17.56 -11.01 -21.01
CA GLU A 2 -17.81 -9.67 -20.51
C GLU A 2 -17.49 -9.68 -19.02
N PHE A 3 -16.36 -9.08 -18.66
CA PHE A 3 -16.06 -8.80 -17.27
C PHE A 3 -17.06 -7.73 -16.84
N PHE A 4 -18.11 -8.14 -16.11
CA PHE A 4 -18.93 -7.23 -15.32
C PHE A 4 -17.98 -6.46 -14.41
N THR A 5 -17.72 -5.21 -14.76
CA THR A 5 -16.83 -4.36 -14.01
C THR A 5 -17.71 -3.37 -13.28
N GLU A 6 -17.87 -3.56 -11.97
CA GLU A 6 -18.52 -2.57 -11.14
C GLU A 6 -17.69 -1.27 -11.20
N GLU A 7 -18.28 -0.24 -11.79
CA GLU A 7 -17.73 1.12 -11.72
C GLU A 7 -17.81 1.59 -10.27
N LYS A 8 -16.64 1.68 -9.62
CA LYS A 8 -16.53 2.19 -8.26
C LYS A 8 -16.29 3.68 -8.32
N THR A 9 -16.96 4.45 -7.47
CA THR A 9 -16.76 5.90 -7.34
C THR A 9 -16.11 6.25 -6.02
N CYS A 10 -15.26 7.26 -6.02
CA CYS A 10 -14.57 7.71 -4.84
C CYS A 10 -15.49 8.58 -3.99
N LYS A 11 -15.63 8.23 -2.72
CA LYS A 11 -16.40 8.98 -1.74
C LYS A 11 -15.98 10.45 -1.60
N TYR A 12 -14.69 10.75 -1.73
CA TYR A 12 -14.18 12.09 -1.43
C TYR A 12 -14.12 13.03 -2.64
N CYS A 13 -13.71 12.53 -3.81
CA CYS A 13 -13.59 13.36 -5.01
C CYS A 13 -14.73 13.12 -6.02
N THR A 14 -15.61 12.15 -5.77
CA THR A 14 -16.74 11.75 -6.63
C THR A 14 -16.37 11.23 -8.03
N GLN A 15 -15.08 11.12 -8.34
CA GLN A 15 -14.58 10.53 -9.59
C GLN A 15 -14.60 9.00 -9.54
N SER A 16 -14.68 8.36 -10.71
CA SER A 16 -14.54 6.91 -10.84
C SER A 16 -13.14 6.43 -10.41
N LEU A 17 -13.07 5.20 -9.91
CA LEU A 17 -11.84 4.45 -9.74
C LEU A 17 -11.64 3.62 -11.00
N GLU A 18 -10.68 4.02 -11.83
CA GLU A 18 -10.32 3.25 -13.02
C GLU A 18 -9.68 1.90 -12.64
N ILE A 19 -10.17 0.83 -13.25
CA ILE A 19 -9.70 -0.52 -12.99
C ILE A 19 -8.25 -0.65 -13.43
N CYS A 20 -7.42 -1.25 -12.57
CA CYS A 20 -5.97 -1.42 -12.76
C CYS A 20 -5.14 -0.12 -12.80
N ALA A 21 -5.75 1.06 -12.97
CA ALA A 21 -5.07 2.35 -13.01
C ALA A 21 -5.13 3.10 -11.66
N ASP A 22 -6.29 3.04 -10.99
CA ASP A 22 -6.49 3.69 -9.71
C ASP A 22 -6.37 2.73 -8.53
N GLU A 23 -5.71 3.23 -7.48
CA GLU A 23 -5.61 2.57 -6.19
C GLU A 23 -6.65 3.17 -5.25
N GLY A 24 -7.41 2.32 -4.55
CA GLY A 24 -8.38 2.77 -3.55
C GLY A 24 -8.63 1.75 -2.45
N LEU A 25 -9.10 2.24 -1.31
CA LEU A 25 -9.47 1.43 -0.15
C LEU A 25 -10.97 1.48 0.07
N GLU A 26 -11.54 0.33 0.39
CA GLU A 26 -12.94 0.20 0.80
C GLU A 26 -13.07 0.47 2.31
N CYS A 27 -13.98 1.36 2.68
CA CYS A 27 -14.30 1.59 4.09
C CYS A 27 -15.14 0.42 4.64
N MET A 28 -14.66 -0.25 5.69
CA MET A 28 -15.37 -1.41 6.27
C MET A 28 -16.76 -1.10 6.86
N GLN A 29 -17.07 0.17 7.12
CA GLN A 29 -18.33 0.57 7.77
C GLN A 29 -19.42 0.95 6.75
N CYS A 30 -19.03 1.60 5.65
CA CYS A 30 -19.97 2.13 4.67
C CYS A 30 -19.79 1.56 3.27
N ASN A 31 -18.85 0.63 3.08
CA ASN A 31 -18.52 -0.05 1.81
C ASN A 31 -18.22 0.89 0.63
N ASN A 32 -17.95 2.16 0.92
CA ASN A 32 -17.59 3.15 -0.09
C ASN A 32 -16.08 3.15 -0.30
N TYR A 33 -15.67 3.40 -1.54
CA TYR A 33 -14.26 3.44 -1.93
C TYR A 33 -13.67 4.83 -1.81
N VAL A 34 -12.39 4.90 -1.45
CA VAL A 34 -11.62 6.15 -1.40
C VAL A 34 -10.33 5.94 -2.17
N HIS A 35 -10.02 6.81 -3.15
CA HIS A 35 -8.72 6.77 -3.82
C HIS A 35 -7.59 6.98 -2.80
N ILE A 36 -6.46 6.29 -2.98
CA ILE A 36 -5.28 6.49 -2.14
C ILE A 36 -4.82 7.96 -2.14
N ARG A 37 -4.88 8.62 -3.31
CA ARG A 37 -4.53 10.05 -3.45
C ARG A 37 -5.50 10.99 -2.73
N CYS A 38 -6.73 10.55 -2.48
CA CYS A 38 -7.78 11.35 -1.84
C CYS A 38 -7.80 11.18 -0.32
N LEU A 39 -7.09 10.20 0.24
CA LEU A 39 -6.90 10.08 1.68
C LEU A 39 -6.38 11.41 2.26
N LYS A 40 -6.72 11.75 3.50
CA LYS A 40 -6.38 13.06 4.09
C LYS A 40 -4.87 13.34 4.10
N ARG A 41 -4.03 12.31 4.23
CA ARG A 41 -2.56 12.42 4.16
C ARG A 41 -2.00 12.38 2.73
N GLY A 42 -2.83 12.15 1.72
CA GLY A 42 -2.46 11.91 0.32
C GLY A 42 -1.92 10.50 0.04
N SER A 43 -1.80 9.65 1.06
CA SER A 43 -1.41 8.24 0.92
C SER A 43 -1.81 7.42 2.14
N VAL A 44 -1.72 6.10 2.01
CA VAL A 44 -1.73 5.16 3.14
C VAL A 44 -0.52 5.37 4.06
N PRO A 45 -0.56 4.89 5.32
CA PRO A 45 0.62 4.86 6.19
C PRO A 45 1.82 4.22 5.47
N GLY A 46 2.98 4.87 5.54
CA GLY A 46 4.20 4.44 4.83
C GLY A 46 4.33 4.90 3.38
N GLY A 47 3.22 5.25 2.71
CA GLY A 47 3.26 5.85 1.37
C GLY A 47 3.79 4.93 0.27
N LEU A 48 3.71 3.61 0.47
CA LEU A 48 4.13 2.65 -0.54
C LEU A 48 3.12 2.59 -1.68
N LYS A 49 3.57 2.93 -2.89
CA LYS A 49 2.81 2.74 -4.14
C LYS A 49 2.31 1.29 -4.27
N GLY A 50 1.01 1.11 -4.54
CA GLY A 50 0.36 -0.20 -4.63
C GLY A 50 -0.01 -0.83 -3.29
N ASP A 51 0.18 -0.15 -2.16
CA ASP A 51 -0.10 -0.73 -0.85
C ASP A 51 -1.59 -0.61 -0.46
N LEU A 52 -2.33 -1.66 -0.79
CA LEU A 52 -3.77 -1.78 -0.54
C LEU A 52 -4.13 -2.72 0.62
N PHE A 53 -3.14 -3.30 1.30
CA PHE A 53 -3.38 -4.33 2.34
C PHE A 53 -3.81 -3.74 3.69
N PHE A 54 -4.78 -2.82 3.69
CA PHE A 54 -5.28 -2.16 4.89
C PHE A 54 -6.77 -2.44 5.09
N THR A 55 -7.14 -2.72 6.34
CA THR A 55 -8.48 -2.45 6.83
C THR A 55 -8.62 -0.95 7.05
N PHE A 56 -9.57 -0.33 6.37
CA PHE A 56 -9.75 1.12 6.33
C PHE A 56 -11.12 1.53 6.88
N ILE A 57 -11.15 2.63 7.63
CA ILE A 57 -12.37 3.33 8.04
C ILE A 57 -12.20 4.80 7.65
N CYS A 58 -13.14 5.31 6.84
CA CYS A 58 -13.12 6.71 6.40
C CYS A 58 -13.35 7.68 7.57
N GLY A 59 -12.97 8.94 7.39
CA GLY A 59 -13.06 9.95 8.45
C GLY A 59 -14.47 10.16 9.01
N GLU A 60 -15.51 10.00 8.18
CA GLU A 60 -16.91 10.13 8.60
C GLU A 60 -17.42 8.94 9.41
N CYS A 61 -16.92 7.73 9.14
CA CYS A 61 -17.34 6.53 9.87
C CYS A 61 -16.54 6.31 11.15
N SER A 62 -15.42 7.02 11.31
CA SER A 62 -14.57 6.92 12.50
C SER A 62 -15.10 7.81 13.62
N SER A 63 -15.14 7.29 14.85
CA SER A 63 -15.56 8.04 16.04
C SER A 63 -14.66 9.22 16.36
N SER A 64 -13.41 9.21 15.90
CA SER A 64 -12.45 10.30 16.08
C SER A 64 -12.51 11.37 14.99
N GLY A 65 -13.31 11.18 13.93
CA GLY A 65 -13.30 12.06 12.75
C GLY A 65 -12.03 11.92 11.87
N SER A 66 -11.09 11.06 12.28
CA SER A 66 -9.84 10.77 11.56
C SER A 66 -9.90 9.41 10.88
N GLU A 67 -9.27 9.32 9.72
CA GLU A 67 -9.12 8.05 9.00
C GLU A 67 -8.37 7.04 9.87
N PHE A 68 -8.84 5.80 9.87
CA PHE A 68 -8.21 4.70 10.60
C PHE A 68 -7.71 3.65 9.61
N PHE A 69 -6.52 3.13 9.89
CA PHE A 69 -5.85 2.10 9.10
C PHE A 69 -5.34 1.00 10.01
N SER A 70 -5.71 -0.24 9.71
CA SER A 70 -5.11 -1.43 10.32
C SER A 70 -4.45 -2.27 9.24
N ARG A 71 -3.21 -2.70 9.49
CA ARG A 71 -2.40 -3.45 8.51
C ARG A 71 -2.88 -4.90 8.44
N ASN A 72 -3.22 -5.35 7.23
CA ASN A 72 -3.55 -6.75 6.96
C ASN A 72 -2.28 -7.53 6.60
N LYS A 73 -2.40 -8.87 6.59
CA LYS A 73 -1.32 -9.73 6.06
C LYS A 73 -1.04 -9.34 4.60
N LEU A 74 0.22 -9.07 4.30
CA LEU A 74 0.62 -8.59 2.99
C LEU A 74 1.57 -9.55 2.27
N GLN A 75 1.54 -9.54 0.94
CA GLN A 75 2.54 -10.19 0.10
C GLN A 75 3.75 -9.26 -0.09
N ILE A 76 4.59 -9.15 0.94
CA ILE A 76 5.69 -8.17 1.06
C ILE A 76 6.54 -8.10 -0.20
N ILE A 77 6.94 -9.25 -0.74
CA ILE A 77 7.82 -9.29 -1.92
C ILE A 77 7.15 -8.66 -3.14
N VAL A 78 5.87 -8.96 -3.37
CA VAL A 78 5.11 -8.41 -4.51
C VAL A 78 4.96 -6.90 -4.36
N LEU A 79 4.58 -6.43 -3.16
CA LEU A 79 4.45 -5.00 -2.88
C LEU A 79 5.77 -4.25 -3.08
N VAL A 80 6.87 -4.77 -2.53
CA VAL A 80 8.20 -4.13 -2.65
C VAL A 80 8.65 -4.09 -4.10
N LEU A 81 8.48 -5.18 -4.86
CA LEU A 81 8.84 -5.20 -6.29
C LEU A 81 8.00 -4.19 -7.09
N TYR A 82 6.69 -4.13 -6.84
CA TYR A 82 5.80 -3.16 -7.49
C TYR A 82 6.22 -1.72 -7.17
N HIS A 83 6.47 -1.44 -5.90
CA HIS A 83 6.93 -0.13 -5.44
C HIS A 83 8.26 0.27 -6.09
N LEU A 84 9.26 -0.63 -6.08
CA LEU A 84 10.57 -0.37 -6.66
C LEU A 84 10.48 -0.15 -8.18
N GLN A 85 9.66 -0.94 -8.88
CA GLN A 85 9.44 -0.76 -10.31
C GLN A 85 8.78 0.60 -10.60
N ALA A 86 7.81 1.02 -9.80
CA ALA A 86 7.09 2.28 -10.00
C ALA A 86 7.91 3.53 -9.62
N LYS A 87 8.73 3.46 -8.56
CA LYS A 87 9.44 4.62 -8.00
C LYS A 87 10.92 4.67 -8.31
N SER A 88 11.53 3.56 -8.72
CA SER A 88 12.95 3.47 -9.01
C SER A 88 13.25 2.53 -10.18
N PRO A 89 12.61 2.74 -11.36
CA PRO A 89 12.77 1.85 -12.51
C PRO A 89 14.22 1.74 -12.98
N GLY A 90 15.05 2.78 -12.75
CA GLY A 90 16.48 2.77 -13.08
C GLY A 90 17.34 1.81 -12.24
N LEU A 91 16.85 1.33 -11.09
CA LEU A 91 17.52 0.27 -10.32
C LEU A 91 17.31 -1.12 -10.94
N ALA A 92 16.26 -1.29 -11.73
CA ALA A 92 15.96 -2.55 -12.37
C ALA A 92 16.88 -2.75 -13.57
N ARG A 93 17.39 -3.97 -13.75
CA ARG A 93 18.07 -4.38 -14.98
C ARG A 93 17.12 -5.27 -15.78
N LYS A 94 16.51 -4.71 -16.82
CA LYS A 94 15.47 -5.40 -17.63
C LYS A 94 14.29 -5.91 -16.78
N GLY A 95 13.85 -5.13 -15.80
CA GLY A 95 12.76 -5.51 -14.89
C GLY A 95 13.16 -6.41 -13.71
N PHE A 96 14.43 -6.83 -13.63
CA PHE A 96 14.93 -7.64 -12.52
C PHE A 96 15.60 -6.78 -11.45
N PHE A 97 15.31 -7.09 -10.18
CA PHE A 97 15.93 -6.46 -9.02
C PHE A 97 16.87 -7.44 -8.31
N HIS A 98 18.03 -6.95 -7.87
CA HIS A 98 18.95 -7.73 -7.09
C HIS A 98 18.40 -7.92 -5.65
N TRP A 99 18.28 -9.17 -5.20
CA TRP A 99 17.70 -9.50 -3.88
C TRP A 99 18.34 -8.71 -2.74
N ARG A 100 19.65 -8.83 -2.51
CA ARG A 100 20.31 -8.17 -1.37
C ARG A 100 20.32 -6.64 -1.49
N ASN A 101 20.83 -6.15 -2.61
CA ASN A 101 21.08 -4.72 -2.83
C ASN A 101 19.80 -3.88 -2.97
N HIS A 102 18.72 -4.45 -3.53
CA HIS A 102 17.49 -3.70 -3.80
C HIS A 102 16.36 -4.14 -2.86
N VAL A 103 15.95 -5.41 -2.92
CA VAL A 103 14.74 -5.88 -2.22
C VAL A 103 14.95 -5.95 -0.71
N ALA A 104 15.94 -6.72 -0.24
CA ALA A 104 16.22 -6.89 1.19
C ALA A 104 16.61 -5.55 1.84
N THR A 105 17.45 -4.75 1.16
CA THR A 105 17.83 -3.41 1.62
C THR A 105 16.60 -2.49 1.77
N PHE A 106 15.65 -2.54 0.84
CA PHE A 106 14.41 -1.78 0.95
C PHE A 106 13.56 -2.24 2.14
N ILE A 107 13.40 -3.55 2.31
CA ILE A 107 12.65 -4.14 3.43
C ILE A 107 13.27 -3.72 4.76
N ASP A 108 14.60 -3.81 4.87
CA ASP A 108 15.31 -3.46 6.10
C ASP A 108 15.14 -1.98 6.47
N ARG A 109 15.15 -1.09 5.49
CA ARG A 109 14.98 0.36 5.71
C ARG A 109 13.55 0.75 6.06
N ASN A 110 12.57 -0.02 5.60
CA ASN A 110 11.13 0.26 5.77
C ASN A 110 10.46 -0.75 6.71
N TRP A 111 11.21 -1.35 7.64
CA TRP A 111 10.71 -2.43 8.49
C TRP A 111 9.44 -2.06 9.25
N GLU A 112 9.42 -0.89 9.89
CA GLU A 112 8.29 -0.41 10.71
C GLU A 112 7.04 -0.11 9.87
N VAL A 113 7.21 0.18 8.58
CA VAL A 113 6.12 0.39 7.64
C VAL A 113 5.55 -0.95 7.17
N LEU A 114 6.44 -1.90 6.88
CA LEU A 114 6.08 -3.19 6.29
C LEU A 114 5.52 -4.18 7.31
N PHE A 115 5.98 -4.10 8.56
CA PHE A 115 5.63 -5.06 9.60
C PHE A 115 4.98 -4.36 10.79
N PRO A 116 3.88 -4.92 11.33
CA PRO A 116 3.32 -4.42 12.58
C PRO A 116 4.33 -4.54 13.73
N CYS A 117 4.14 -3.72 14.77
CA CYS A 117 5.12 -3.49 15.84
C CYS A 117 5.51 -4.75 16.65
N ASP A 118 4.73 -5.81 16.56
CA ASP A 118 4.94 -7.12 17.19
C ASP A 118 5.99 -7.99 16.49
N VAL A 119 6.34 -7.68 15.23
CA VAL A 119 7.36 -8.44 14.50
C VAL A 119 8.77 -7.93 14.83
N LYS A 120 9.46 -8.66 15.71
CA LYS A 120 10.85 -8.36 16.06
C LYS A 120 11.76 -8.50 14.84
N LYS A 121 12.45 -7.41 14.49
CA LYS A 121 13.52 -7.44 13.49
C LYS A 121 14.67 -8.30 14.01
N ARG A 122 14.94 -9.43 13.36
CA ARG A 122 16.19 -10.17 13.61
C ARG A 122 17.34 -9.34 13.07
N ARG A 123 18.17 -8.82 13.97
CA ARG A 123 19.43 -8.17 13.60
C ARG A 123 20.40 -9.25 13.15
N ASN A 124 20.48 -9.50 11.84
CA ASN A 124 21.61 -10.25 11.31
C ASN A 124 22.86 -9.41 11.61
N GLY A 125 23.74 -9.94 12.45
CA GLY A 125 25.02 -9.32 12.73
C GLY A 125 25.71 -9.04 11.40
N ARG A 126 26.16 -7.79 11.21
CA ARG A 126 27.25 -7.57 10.26
C ARG A 126 28.39 -8.40 10.83
N GLY A 127 28.68 -9.54 10.20
CA GLY A 127 29.91 -10.26 10.47
C GLY A 127 31.10 -9.29 10.29
N PRO A 128 32.19 -9.50 11.04
CA PRO A 128 33.38 -8.64 10.97
C PRO A 128 33.89 -8.47 9.53
#